data_AF-A0A6I4V133-F1
#
_entry.id   AF-A0A6I4V133-F1
#
_cell.length_a   1.000
_cell.length_b   1.000
_cell.length_c   1.000
_cell.angle_alpha   90.00
_cell.angle_beta   90.00
_cell.angle_gamma   90.00
#
_symmetry.space_group_name_H-M   'P 1'
#
loop_
_entity.id
_entity.type
_entity.pdbx_description
1 polymer ?
#
loop_
_entity_poly.entity_id
_entity_poly.type
_entity_poly.pdbx_seq_one_letter_code
_entity_poly.pdbx_strand_id
1 'polypeptide(L)'
;MTGLPDLLRRMPYIIYGAAAVVFVWNLANQWFGMVGLGMYGTPGMESVAAFQKSVALYGAFVEAIYLVANGAMIHVLIKIHDKMKATAE
;
A
#
# COMPACT_ATOMS: atom_id res chain seq x y z
N MET A 1 -0.41 -28.62 -21.22
CA MET A 1 -0.89 -27.24 -20.93
C MET A 1 0.17 -26.53 -20.11
N THR A 2 0.71 -25.40 -20.57
CA THR A 2 1.66 -24.62 -19.76
C THR A 2 0.89 -23.95 -18.61
N GLY A 3 1.25 -24.27 -17.36
CA GLY A 3 0.73 -23.59 -16.18
C GLY A 3 1.12 -22.12 -16.17
N LEU A 4 0.43 -21.31 -15.36
CA LEU A 4 0.90 -19.95 -15.06
C LEU A 4 2.31 -20.03 -14.44
N PRO A 5 3.27 -19.19 -14.86
CA PRO A 5 4.59 -19.13 -14.26
C PRO A 5 4.53 -18.92 -12.75
N ASP A 6 5.42 -19.57 -12.00
CA ASP A 6 5.45 -19.46 -10.52
C ASP A 6 5.61 -18.02 -10.02
N LEU A 7 6.29 -17.17 -10.81
CA LEU A 7 6.44 -15.76 -10.50
C LEU A 7 5.08 -15.03 -10.45
N LEU A 8 4.19 -15.31 -11.42
CA LEU A 8 2.85 -14.74 -11.47
C LEU A 8 1.99 -15.21 -10.30
N ARG A 9 2.14 -16.48 -9.87
CA ARG A 9 1.46 -17.02 -8.69
C ARG A 9 1.90 -16.34 -7.39
N ARG A 10 3.15 -15.88 -7.31
CA ARG A 10 3.71 -15.21 -6.12
C ARG A 10 3.47 -13.69 -6.09
N MET A 11 3.13 -13.10 -7.23
CA MET A 11 2.96 -11.65 -7.40
C MET A 11 2.00 -10.99 -6.38
N PRO A 12 0.83 -11.57 -6.03
CA PRO A 12 -0.03 -10.99 -5.00
C PRO A 12 0.68 -10.77 -3.66
N TYR A 13 1.48 -11.74 -3.22
CA TYR A 13 2.21 -11.67 -1.96
C TYR A 13 3.32 -10.62 -1.99
N ILE A 14 4.00 -10.49 -3.13
CA ILE A 14 5.00 -9.43 -3.33
C ILE A 14 4.33 -8.05 -3.22
N ILE A 15 3.14 -7.89 -3.81
CA ILE A 15 2.39 -6.63 -3.75
C ILE A 15 1.91 -6.34 -2.33
N TYR A 16 1.46 -7.34 -1.57
CA TYR A 16 1.10 -7.14 -0.16
C TYR A 16 2.31 -6.75 0.70
N GLY A 17 3.47 -7.39 0.47
CA GLY A 17 4.71 -7.01 1.13
C GLY A 17 5.12 -5.58 0.79
N ALA A 18 5.06 -5.21 -0.50
CA ALA A 18 5.35 -3.86 -0.96
C ALA A 18 4.37 -2.83 -0.36
N ALA A 19 3.07 -3.16 -0.24
CA ALA A 19 2.08 -2.30 0.39
C ALA A 19 2.46 -1.95 1.84
N ALA A 20 2.88 -2.96 2.62
CA ALA A 20 3.32 -2.75 4.00
C ALA A 20 4.59 -1.88 4.07
N VAL A 21 5.57 -2.15 3.21
CA VAL A 21 6.82 -1.36 3.15
C VAL A 21 6.53 0.09 2.76
N VAL A 22 5.74 0.31 1.71
CA VAL A 22 5.37 1.66 1.24
C VAL A 22 4.58 2.40 2.32
N PHE A 23 3.65 1.74 3.00
CA PHE A 23 2.90 2.35 4.10
C PHE A 23 3.81 2.87 5.21
N VAL A 24 4.72 2.02 5.70
CA VAL A 24 5.67 2.39 6.77
C VAL A 24 6.62 3.49 6.30
N TRP A 25 7.10 3.39 5.06
CA TRP A 25 7.99 4.39 4.46
C TRP A 25 7.32 5.76 4.32
N ASN A 26 6.09 5.82 3.83
CA ASN A 26 5.36 7.07 3.66
C ASN A 26 5.07 7.73 5.01
N LEU A 27 4.63 6.93 5.98
CA LEU A 27 4.37 7.40 7.34
C LEU A 27 5.64 7.97 7.99
N ALA A 28 6.78 7.28 7.83
CA ALA A 28 8.06 7.74 8.34
C ALA A 28 8.49 9.07 7.70
N ASN A 29 8.42 9.19 6.37
CA ASN A 29 8.81 10.41 5.66
C ASN A 29 7.93 11.62 6.04
N GLN A 30 6.62 11.42 6.13
CA GLN A 30 5.71 12.48 6.56
C GLN A 30 6.00 12.88 8.01
N TRP A 31 6.31 11.92 8.88
CA TRP A 31 6.71 12.20 10.26
C TRP A 31 8.00 13.03 10.34
N PHE A 32 9.03 12.66 9.56
CA PHE A 32 10.26 13.45 9.48
C PHE A 32 10.04 14.86 8.94
N GLY A 33 9.19 15.03 7.91
CA GLY A 33 8.81 16.33 7.40
C GLY A 33 8.15 17.23 8.45
N MET A 34 7.27 16.66 9.29
CA MET A 34 6.60 17.39 10.37
C MET A 34 7.54 17.75 11.51
N VAL A 35 8.47 16.86 11.90
CA VAL A 35 9.50 17.16 12.91
C VAL A 35 10.40 18.30 12.42
N GLY A 36 10.78 18.30 11.14
CA GLY A 36 11.55 19.38 10.52
C GLY A 36 10.85 20.74 10.59
N LEU A 37 9.54 20.79 10.35
CA LEU A 37 8.73 22.01 10.47
C LEU A 37 8.58 22.51 11.92
N GLY A 38 8.47 21.59 12.88
CA GLY A 38 8.38 21.92 14.31
C GLY A 38 9.64 22.61 14.87
N MET A 39 10.82 22.39 14.27
CA MET A 39 12.07 23.02 14.70
C MET A 39 12.17 24.51 14.37
N TYR A 40 11.37 25.03 13.43
CA TYR A 40 11.34 26.46 13.06
C TYR A 40 10.23 27.24 13.79
N GLY A 41 9.80 26.72 14.95
CA GLY A 41 8.53 26.98 15.61
C GLY A 41 8.12 28.45 15.80
N THR A 42 6.98 28.79 15.20
CA THR A 42 6.15 29.93 15.59
C THR A 42 5.09 29.46 16.61
N PRO A 43 4.87 30.14 17.74
CA PRO A 43 3.82 29.80 18.69
C PRO A 43 2.42 29.83 18.03
N GLY A 44 1.61 28.79 18.24
CA GLY A 44 0.23 28.69 17.71
C GLY A 44 0.00 27.64 16.61
N MET A 45 1.02 26.91 16.16
CA MET A 45 0.89 25.90 15.09
C MET A 45 0.46 24.49 15.54
N GLU A 46 0.10 24.27 16.81
CA GLU A 46 -0.23 22.93 17.32
C GLU A 46 -1.44 22.30 16.61
N SER A 47 -2.47 23.10 16.30
CA SER A 47 -3.65 22.66 15.55
C SER A 47 -3.32 22.33 14.09
N VAL A 48 -2.42 23.10 13.47
CA VAL A 48 -1.93 22.87 12.10
C VAL A 48 -1.11 21.58 12.02
N ALA A 49 -0.26 21.33 13.03
CA ALA A 49 0.53 20.10 13.12
C ALA A 49 -0.36 18.86 13.31
N ALA A 50 -1.41 18.93 14.15
CA ALA A 50 -2.37 17.85 14.31
C ALA A 50 -3.15 17.55 13.01
N PHE A 51 -3.57 18.60 12.30
CA PHE A 51 -4.23 18.44 11.00
C PHE A 51 -3.31 17.77 9.96
N GLN A 52 -2.05 18.21 9.86
CA GLN A 52 -1.09 17.59 8.93
C GLN A 52 -0.82 16.11 9.25
N LYS A 53 -0.73 15.73 10.53
CA LYS A 53 -0.60 14.32 10.94
C LYS A 53 -1.77 13.47 10.45
N SER A 54 -2.99 13.99 10.54
CA SER A 54 -4.19 13.28 10.08
C SER A 54 -4.24 13.13 8.56
N VAL A 55 -3.88 14.17 7.81
CA VAL A 55 -3.81 14.12 6.34
C VAL A 55 -2.72 13.15 5.88
N ALA A 56 -1.56 13.20 6.53
CA ALA A 56 -0.45 12.27 6.32
C ALA A 56 -0.89 10.81 6.50
N LEU A 57 -1.45 10.48 7.66
CA LEU A 57 -1.93 9.14 7.98
C LEU A 57 -3.00 8.67 6.98
N TYR A 58 -3.96 9.53 6.62
CA TYR A 58 -4.99 9.22 5.65
C TYR A 58 -4.39 8.92 4.27
N GLY A 59 -3.49 9.76 3.78
CA GLY A 59 -2.83 9.56 2.48
C GLY A 59 -2.05 8.24 2.42
N ALA A 60 -1.23 7.97 3.45
CA ALA A 60 -0.48 6.72 3.55
C ALA A 60 -1.42 5.50 3.56
N PHE A 61 -2.53 5.58 4.29
CA PHE A 61 -3.52 4.51 4.38
C PHE A 61 -4.23 4.25 3.04
N VAL A 62 -4.65 5.31 2.34
CA VAL A 62 -5.31 5.21 1.04
C VAL A 62 -4.39 4.55 0.01
N GLU A 63 -3.12 4.97 -0.06
CA GLU A 63 -2.14 4.35 -0.96
C GLU A 63 -1.91 2.86 -0.64
N ALA A 64 -1.79 2.52 0.63
CA ALA A 64 -1.64 1.14 1.07
C ALA A 64 -2.85 0.29 0.66
N ILE A 65 -4.07 0.82 0.82
CA ILE A 65 -5.31 0.15 0.39
C ILE A 65 -5.29 -0.09 -1.13
N TYR A 66 -4.91 0.90 -1.93
CA TYR A 66 -4.85 0.74 -3.39
C TYR A 66 -3.88 -0.37 -3.80
N LEU A 67 -2.70 -0.45 -3.17
CA LEU A 67 -1.74 -1.53 -3.41
C LEU A 67 -2.31 -2.90 -3.00
N VAL A 68 -2.94 -3.01 -1.83
CA VAL A 68 -3.59 -4.24 -1.39
C VAL A 68 -4.72 -4.64 -2.33
N ALA A 69 -5.55 -3.70 -2.77
CA ALA A 69 -6.62 -3.94 -3.73
C ALA A 69 -6.09 -4.48 -5.07
N ASN A 70 -4.98 -3.94 -5.56
CA ASN A 70 -4.31 -4.45 -6.76
C ASN A 70 -3.82 -5.89 -6.58
N GLY A 71 -3.18 -6.19 -5.43
CA GLY A 71 -2.75 -7.56 -5.12
C GLY A 71 -3.93 -8.54 -5.02
N ALA A 72 -5.04 -8.12 -4.40
CA ALA A 72 -6.26 -8.90 -4.30
C ALA A 72 -6.90 -9.17 -5.67
N MET A 73 -6.93 -8.16 -6.55
CA MET A 73 -7.44 -8.31 -7.92
C MET A 73 -6.65 -9.39 -8.68
N ILE A 74 -5.32 -9.37 -8.60
CA ILE A 74 -4.47 -10.38 -9.25
C ILE A 74 -4.75 -11.77 -8.69
N HIS A 75 -4.91 -11.91 -7.37
CA HIS A 75 -5.26 -13.19 -6.74
C HIS A 75 -6.60 -13.74 -7.25
N VAL A 76 -7.61 -12.87 -7.41
CA VAL A 76 -8.91 -13.24 -7.97
C VAL A 76 -8.77 -13.69 -9.43
N LEU A 77 -8.02 -12.94 -10.26
CA LEU A 77 -7.80 -13.29 -11.66
C LEU A 77 -7.09 -14.64 -11.84
N ILE A 78 -6.10 -14.95 -10.99
CA ILE A 78 -5.43 -16.26 -10.98
C ILE A 78 -6.42 -17.38 -10.65
N LYS A 79 -7.29 -17.18 -9.65
CA LYS A 79 -8.33 -18.17 -9.30
C LYS A 79 -9.34 -18.39 -10.43
N ILE A 80 -9.74 -17.32 -11.12
CA ILE A 80 -10.63 -17.43 -12.29
C ILE A 80 -9.95 -18.23 -13.40
N HIS A 81 -8.70 -17.91 -13.73
CA HIS A 81 -7.93 -18.65 -14.74
C HIS A 81 -7.81 -20.14 -14.38
N ASP A 82 -7.45 -20.45 -13.13
CA ASP A 82 -7.28 -21.83 -12.68
C ASP A 82 -8.62 -22.60 -12.74
N LYS A 83 -9.74 -21.96 -12.39
CA LYS A 83 -11.09 -22.55 -12.53
C LYS A 83 -11.48 -22.79 -13.99
N MET A 84 -11.19 -21.85 -14.88
CA MET A 84 -11.46 -21.99 -16.32
C MET A 84 -10.65 -23.12 -16.95
N LYS A 85 -9.36 -23.26 -16.63
CA LYS A 85 -8.56 -24.40 -17.11
C LYS A 85 -9.09 -25.74 -16.60
N ALA A 86 -9.52 -25.81 -15.34
CA ALA A 86 -10.12 -27.01 -14.77
C ALA A 86 -11.49 -27.39 -15.38
N THR A 87 -12.15 -26.49 -16.12
CA THR A 87 -13.44 -26.76 -16.78
C THR A 87 -13.26 -27.16 -18.26
N ALA A 88 -12.05 -26.96 -18.80
CA ALA A 88 -11.70 -27.28 -20.19
C ALA A 88 -11.08 -28.68 -20.35
N GLU A 89 -10.82 -29.38 -19.24
CA GLU A 89 -10.46 -30.80 -19.15
C GLU A 89 -11.69 -31.63 -18.74
#